data_AF-A0A957TLS9-F1
#
_entry.id   AF-A0A957TLS9-F1
#
_cell.length_a   1.000
_cell.length_b   1.000
_cell.length_c   1.000
_cell.angle_alpha   90.00
_cell.angle_beta   90.00
_cell.angle_gamma   90.00
#
_symmetry.space_group_name_H-M   'P 1'
#
loop_
_entity.id
_entity.type
_entity.pdbx_description
1 polymer ?
#
loop_
_entity_poly.entity_id
_entity_poly.type
_entity_poly.pdbx_seq_one_letter_code
_entity_poly.pdbx_strand_id
1 'polypeptide(L)'
;MHRVPRVERLSIKLLLAVGLFMLLLLVTVVTAVNLGLTRLQSNTAGLSTTALTQQRRADLQEQARLEATISNNRLARAANLTRIAADYLVAATDRAQQSGWNADYLQTYPQDNLRYDANPNRITDLVIPSYVTLDDTQRQRLAQSALLDNLFPALLQQAPEAIAIYHQEVTMVFRYYPAINVV
;
A
#
# COMPACT_ATOMS: atom_id res chain seq x y z
N MET A 1 87.44 5.29 57.97
CA MET A 1 87.39 6.25 56.84
C MET A 1 86.76 5.55 55.63
N HIS A 2 85.50 5.83 55.31
CA HIS A 2 84.84 5.39 54.07
C HIS A 2 84.20 6.62 53.44
N ARG A 3 84.83 7.19 52.41
CA ARG A 3 84.26 8.27 51.61
C ARG A 3 83.39 7.64 50.53
N VAL A 4 82.08 7.74 50.72
CA VAL A 4 81.08 7.31 49.72
C VAL A 4 81.23 8.17 48.45
N PRO A 5 81.24 7.58 47.25
CA PRO A 5 81.48 8.31 46.01
C PRO A 5 80.28 9.22 45.65
N ARG A 6 80.51 10.52 45.53
CA ARG A 6 79.51 11.53 45.13
C ARG A 6 78.99 11.36 43.69
N VAL A 7 79.68 10.56 42.87
CA VAL A 7 79.40 10.38 41.43
C VAL A 7 78.15 9.51 41.20
N GLU A 8 77.90 8.49 42.04
CA GLU A 8 76.71 7.63 41.91
C GLU A 8 75.38 8.37 42.16
N ARG A 9 75.38 9.35 43.07
CA ARG A 9 74.20 10.15 43.39
C ARG A 9 73.78 11.10 42.26
N LEU A 10 74.70 11.50 41.39
CA LEU A 10 74.41 12.38 40.26
C LEU A 10 73.80 11.59 39.09
N SER A 11 74.39 10.42 38.76
CA SER A 11 73.87 9.55 37.70
C SER A 11 72.47 9.01 38.01
N ILE A 12 72.18 8.67 39.27
CA ILE A 12 70.84 8.24 39.68
C ILE A 12 69.82 9.36 39.51
N LYS A 13 70.13 10.60 39.91
CA LYS A 13 69.23 11.75 39.73
C LYS A 13 68.96 12.06 38.25
N LEU A 14 69.98 11.93 37.41
CA LEU A 14 69.87 12.15 35.97
C LEU A 14 68.98 11.08 35.31
N LEU A 15 69.20 9.80 35.63
CA LEU A 15 68.34 8.69 35.17
C LEU A 15 66.89 8.86 35.61
N LEU A 16 66.67 9.30 36.85
CA LEU A 16 65.33 9.57 37.38
C LEU A 16 64.65 10.74 36.66
N ALA A 17 65.38 11.81 36.37
CA ALA A 17 64.86 12.97 35.63
C ALA A 17 64.50 12.62 34.18
N VAL A 18 65.37 11.86 33.49
CA VAL A 18 65.11 11.39 32.12
C VAL A 18 63.94 10.40 32.09
N GLY A 19 63.88 9.49 33.07
CA GLY A 19 62.76 8.55 33.21
C GLY A 19 61.43 9.26 33.46
N LEU A 20 61.42 10.26 34.35
CA LEU A 20 60.24 11.09 34.62
C LEU A 20 59.81 11.87 33.38
N PHE A 21 60.76 12.45 32.64
CA PHE A 21 60.50 13.19 31.41
C PHE A 21 59.89 12.29 30.32
N MET A 22 60.48 11.10 30.10
CA MET A 22 59.92 10.10 29.19
C MET A 22 58.50 9.70 29.57
N LEU A 23 58.23 9.51 30.87
CA LEU A 23 56.91 9.13 31.36
C LEU A 23 55.88 10.25 31.15
N LEU A 24 56.25 11.50 31.42
CA LEU A 24 55.43 12.68 31.11
C LEU A 24 55.12 12.78 29.61
N LEU A 25 56.11 12.52 28.76
CA LEU A 25 55.94 12.58 27.31
C LEU A 25 54.97 11.48 26.83
N LEU A 26 55.08 10.28 27.39
CA LEU A 26 54.21 9.15 27.09
C LEU A 26 52.76 9.43 27.51
N VAL A 27 52.54 10.00 28.70
CA VAL A 27 51.22 10.43 29.18
C VAL A 27 50.63 11.47 28.24
N THR A 28 51.43 12.46 27.81
CA THR A 28 50.96 13.53 26.92
C THR A 28 50.48 12.98 25.58
N VAL A 29 51.24 12.08 24.97
CA VAL A 29 50.87 11.45 23.69
C VAL A 29 49.60 10.61 23.81
N VAL A 30 49.49 9.76 24.85
CA VAL A 30 48.30 8.94 25.07
C VAL A 30 47.05 9.81 25.26
N THR A 31 47.18 10.89 26.02
CA THR A 31 46.06 11.81 26.30
C THR A 31 45.61 12.52 25.01
N ALA A 32 46.55 12.99 24.19
CA ALA A 32 46.26 13.65 22.92
C ALA A 32 45.58 12.70 21.92
N VAL A 33 46.03 11.46 21.80
CA VAL A 33 45.44 10.44 20.92
C VAL A 33 44.01 10.11 21.37
N ASN A 34 43.79 9.90 22.67
CA ASN A 34 42.45 9.60 23.19
C ASN A 34 41.46 10.73 22.93
N LEU A 35 41.86 11.99 23.17
CA LEU A 35 41.04 13.18 22.87
C LEU A 35 40.76 13.35 21.37
N GLY A 36 41.75 13.05 20.51
CA GLY A 36 41.57 13.07 19.06
C GLY A 36 40.58 12.02 18.58
N LEU A 37 40.67 10.80 19.09
CA LEU A 37 39.78 9.70 18.75
C LEU A 37 38.32 9.97 19.20
N THR A 38 38.11 10.49 20.41
CA THR A 38 36.74 10.83 20.87
C THR A 38 36.10 11.91 20.01
N ARG A 39 36.88 12.94 19.63
CA ARG A 39 36.39 14.02 18.74
C ARG A 39 36.10 13.53 17.33
N LEU A 40 36.92 12.62 16.80
CA LEU A 40 36.69 12.02 15.48
C LEU A 40 35.44 11.13 15.49
N GLN A 41 35.26 10.30 16.52
CA GLN A 41 34.09 9.45 16.68
C GLN A 41 32.78 10.26 16.81
N SER A 42 32.78 11.35 17.59
CA SER A 42 31.58 12.19 17.73
C SER A 42 31.21 12.91 16.43
N ASN A 43 32.20 13.42 15.69
CA ASN A 43 31.97 14.14 14.45
C ASN A 43 31.54 13.23 13.30
N THR A 44 32.15 12.04 13.16
CA THR A 44 31.78 11.08 12.11
C THR A 44 30.41 10.43 12.37
N ALA A 45 30.06 10.16 13.63
CA ALA A 45 28.73 9.66 13.99
C ALA A 45 27.65 10.69 13.64
N GLY A 46 27.84 11.98 13.99
CA GLY A 46 26.89 13.05 13.70
C GLY A 46 26.71 13.36 12.21
N LEU A 47 27.81 13.33 11.43
CA LEU A 47 27.74 13.50 9.98
C LEU A 47 27.03 12.32 9.31
N SER A 48 27.29 11.09 9.77
CA SER A 48 26.66 9.89 9.23
C SER A 48 25.16 9.85 9.54
N THR A 49 24.75 10.17 10.77
CA THR A 49 23.32 10.21 11.11
C THR A 49 22.57 11.29 10.34
N THR A 50 23.18 12.46 10.16
CA THR A 50 22.59 13.56 9.38
C THR A 50 22.47 13.18 7.90
N ALA A 51 23.53 12.63 7.30
CA ALA A 51 23.53 12.16 5.92
C ALA A 51 22.49 11.05 5.70
N LEU A 52 22.43 10.05 6.58
CA LEU A 52 21.45 8.96 6.51
C LEU A 52 20.01 9.47 6.67
N THR A 53 19.78 10.45 7.55
CA THR A 53 18.45 11.05 7.73
C THR A 53 18.03 11.82 6.48
N GLN A 54 18.95 12.57 5.89
CA GLN A 54 18.68 13.31 4.64
C GLN A 54 18.43 12.36 3.47
N GLN A 55 19.22 11.29 3.35
CA GLN A 55 19.02 10.25 2.35
C GLN A 55 17.66 9.56 2.52
N ARG A 56 17.28 9.19 3.75
CA ARG A 56 15.97 8.61 4.04
C ARG A 56 14.83 9.56 3.70
N ARG A 57 14.96 10.85 4.00
CA ARG A 57 13.93 11.84 3.64
C ARG A 57 13.78 11.97 2.14
N ALA A 58 14.88 11.99 1.39
CA ALA A 58 14.85 12.03 -0.07
C ALA A 58 14.17 10.77 -0.65
N ASP A 59 14.53 9.59 -0.13
CA ASP A 59 13.93 8.31 -0.53
C ASP A 59 12.42 8.25 -0.24
N LEU A 60 12.00 8.67 0.97
CA LEU A 60 10.58 8.74 1.32
C LEU A 60 9.80 9.75 0.45
N GLN A 61 10.41 10.89 0.12
CA GLN A 61 9.78 11.87 -0.78
C GLN A 61 9.62 11.30 -2.20
N GLU A 62 10.60 10.57 -2.69
CA GLU A 62 10.53 9.93 -4.00
C GLU A 62 9.49 8.81 -4.02
N GLN A 63 9.46 7.95 -3.00
CA GLN A 63 8.43 6.93 -2.84
C GLN A 63 7.03 7.53 -2.77
N ALA A 64 6.84 8.60 -1.98
CA ALA A 64 5.54 9.28 -1.89
C ALA A 64 5.11 9.88 -3.24
N ARG A 65 6.04 10.41 -4.04
CA ARG A 65 5.75 10.89 -5.40
C ARG A 65 5.34 9.74 -6.33
N LEU A 66 6.08 8.63 -6.30
CA LEU A 66 5.75 7.45 -7.09
C LEU A 66 4.37 6.89 -6.73
N GLU A 67 4.06 6.78 -5.43
CA GLU A 67 2.73 6.36 -4.97
C GLU A 67 1.63 7.33 -5.41
N ALA A 68 1.86 8.65 -5.32
CA ALA A 68 0.91 9.65 -5.79
C ALA A 68 0.65 9.53 -7.29
N THR A 69 1.70 9.32 -8.10
CA THR A 69 1.57 9.10 -9.55
C THR A 69 0.81 7.82 -9.85
N ILE A 70 1.11 6.71 -9.16
CA ILE A 70 0.38 5.45 -9.31
C ILE A 70 -1.09 5.63 -8.95
N SER A 71 -1.37 6.30 -7.83
CA SER A 71 -2.73 6.59 -7.37
C SER A 71 -3.50 7.46 -8.39
N ASN A 72 -2.89 8.53 -8.88
CA ASN A 72 -3.49 9.39 -9.91
C ASN A 72 -3.79 8.62 -11.20
N ASN A 73 -2.88 7.74 -11.64
CA ASN A 73 -3.09 6.90 -12.81
C ASN A 73 -4.25 5.91 -12.61
N ARG A 74 -4.39 5.33 -11.41
CA ARG A 74 -5.53 4.45 -11.07
C ARG A 74 -6.85 5.22 -11.09
N LEU A 75 -6.89 6.41 -10.51
CA LEU A 75 -8.08 7.26 -10.51
C LEU A 75 -8.47 7.70 -11.93
N ALA A 76 -7.50 8.10 -12.75
CA ALA A 76 -7.75 8.48 -14.15
C ALA A 76 -8.30 7.30 -14.96
N ARG A 77 -7.75 6.09 -14.76
CA ARG A 77 -8.27 4.87 -15.38
C ARG A 77 -9.69 4.57 -14.93
N ALA A 78 -9.96 4.61 -13.62
CA ALA A 78 -11.29 4.41 -13.08
C ALA A 78 -12.30 5.43 -13.64
N ALA A 79 -11.93 6.71 -13.72
CA ALA A 79 -12.77 7.74 -14.31
C ALA A 79 -13.11 7.47 -15.79
N ASN A 80 -12.12 7.04 -16.58
CA ASN A 80 -12.35 6.70 -17.99
C ASN A 80 -13.26 5.47 -18.13
N LEU A 81 -13.04 4.42 -17.33
CA LEU A 81 -13.91 3.24 -17.29
C LEU A 81 -15.34 3.59 -16.91
N THR A 82 -15.53 4.42 -15.88
CA THR A 82 -16.84 4.90 -15.46
C THR A 82 -17.54 5.68 -16.57
N ARG A 83 -16.81 6.53 -17.31
CA ARG A 83 -17.39 7.26 -18.45
C ARG A 83 -17.84 6.31 -19.56
N ILE A 84 -16.98 5.35 -19.95
CA ILE A 84 -17.32 4.33 -20.95
C ILE A 84 -18.56 3.52 -20.52
N ALA A 85 -18.61 3.13 -19.24
CA ALA A 85 -19.75 2.42 -18.67
C ALA A 85 -21.05 3.26 -18.73
N ALA A 86 -20.97 4.54 -18.38
CA ALA A 86 -22.11 5.45 -18.44
C ALA A 86 -22.60 5.65 -19.88
N ASP A 87 -21.69 5.90 -20.82
CA ASP A 87 -22.01 6.07 -22.24
C ASP A 87 -22.66 4.81 -22.82
N TYR A 88 -22.14 3.63 -22.46
CA TYR A 88 -22.73 2.35 -22.83
C TYR A 88 -24.14 2.20 -22.28
N LEU A 89 -24.35 2.49 -20.99
CA LEU A 89 -25.67 2.38 -20.36
C LEU A 89 -26.69 3.30 -21.02
N VAL A 90 -26.34 4.56 -21.29
CA VAL A 90 -27.22 5.51 -22.00
C VAL A 90 -27.54 5.03 -23.42
N ALA A 91 -26.57 4.44 -24.13
CA ALA A 91 -26.80 3.89 -25.47
C ALA A 91 -27.58 2.57 -25.47
N ALA A 92 -27.60 1.85 -24.35
CA ALA A 92 -28.19 0.53 -24.21
C ALA A 92 -29.59 0.55 -23.58
N THR A 93 -30.02 1.65 -22.93
CA THR A 93 -31.35 1.75 -22.29
C THR A 93 -32.50 1.43 -23.24
N ASP A 94 -32.40 1.85 -24.51
CA ASP A 94 -33.41 1.58 -25.53
C ASP A 94 -33.47 0.09 -25.93
N ARG A 95 -32.41 -0.67 -25.64
CA ARG A 95 -32.29 -2.11 -25.88
C ARG A 95 -32.49 -2.96 -24.63
N ALA A 96 -32.92 -2.39 -23.51
CA ALA A 96 -33.11 -3.13 -22.25
C ALA A 96 -34.01 -4.37 -22.40
N GLN A 97 -35.03 -4.29 -23.27
CA GLN A 97 -35.92 -5.42 -23.58
C GLN A 97 -35.23 -6.56 -24.36
N GLN A 98 -34.06 -6.30 -24.93
CA GLN A 98 -33.24 -7.27 -25.66
C GLN A 98 -32.09 -7.83 -24.82
N SER A 99 -32.02 -7.50 -23.52
CA SER A 99 -30.97 -7.98 -22.60
C SER A 99 -30.95 -9.51 -22.44
N GLY A 100 -32.01 -10.22 -22.86
CA GLY A 100 -32.15 -11.66 -22.66
C GLY A 100 -32.51 -12.06 -21.22
N TRP A 101 -32.63 -11.07 -20.32
CA TRP A 101 -33.11 -11.31 -18.96
C TRP A 101 -34.60 -11.67 -18.98
N ASN A 102 -34.95 -12.74 -18.27
CA ASN A 102 -36.32 -13.19 -18.11
C ASN A 102 -36.65 -13.38 -16.63
N ALA A 103 -37.71 -12.70 -16.17
CA ALA A 103 -38.21 -12.79 -14.81
C ALA A 103 -38.72 -14.19 -14.43
N ASP A 104 -39.05 -15.04 -15.40
CA ASP A 104 -39.53 -16.42 -15.16
C ASP A 104 -38.46 -17.31 -14.51
N TYR A 105 -37.18 -16.94 -14.63
CA TYR A 105 -36.08 -17.64 -13.96
C TYR A 105 -35.90 -17.20 -12.50
N LEU A 106 -36.68 -16.24 -12.00
CA LEU A 106 -36.56 -15.83 -10.60
C LEU A 106 -37.10 -16.91 -9.67
N GLN A 107 -36.23 -17.40 -8.80
CA GLN A 107 -36.57 -18.32 -7.72
C GLN A 107 -36.42 -17.63 -6.37
N THR A 108 -37.05 -18.20 -5.34
CA THR A 108 -37.02 -17.67 -3.98
C THR A 108 -36.27 -18.63 -3.07
N TYR A 109 -35.33 -18.09 -2.29
CA TYR A 109 -34.64 -18.80 -1.23
C TYR A 109 -35.61 -19.22 -0.12
N PRO A 110 -35.63 -20.51 0.26
CA PRO A 110 -36.53 -21.00 1.30
C PRO A 110 -36.29 -20.39 2.68
N GLN A 111 -35.03 -20.03 3.01
CA GLN A 111 -34.65 -19.57 4.35
C GLN A 111 -34.95 -18.08 4.56
N ASP A 112 -34.51 -17.23 3.64
CA ASP A 112 -34.52 -15.77 3.83
C ASP A 112 -35.51 -15.04 2.92
N ASN A 113 -36.27 -15.79 2.10
CA ASN A 113 -37.25 -15.26 1.14
C ASN A 113 -36.65 -14.27 0.12
N LEU A 114 -35.32 -14.27 -0.03
CA LEU A 114 -34.59 -13.54 -1.06
C LEU A 114 -34.90 -14.16 -2.43
N ARG A 115 -34.95 -13.36 -3.49
CA ARG A 115 -35.09 -13.88 -4.85
C ARG A 115 -33.77 -13.82 -5.60
N TYR A 116 -33.53 -14.79 -6.46
CA TYR A 116 -32.33 -14.87 -7.28
C TYR A 116 -32.66 -15.35 -8.70
N ASP A 117 -31.77 -15.05 -9.63
CA ASP A 117 -31.86 -15.56 -11.01
C ASP A 117 -31.33 -17.00 -11.07
N ALA A 118 -32.23 -17.97 -11.28
CA ALA A 118 -31.89 -19.38 -11.38
C ALA A 118 -31.54 -19.83 -12.81
N ASN A 119 -31.38 -18.90 -13.75
CA ASN A 119 -30.94 -19.24 -15.11
C ASN A 119 -29.57 -19.95 -15.05
N PRO A 120 -29.44 -21.18 -15.57
CA PRO A 120 -28.19 -21.94 -15.54
C PRO A 120 -27.09 -21.33 -16.43
N ASN A 121 -27.47 -20.48 -17.40
CA ASN A 121 -26.56 -19.84 -18.33
C ASN A 121 -26.23 -18.39 -17.94
N ARG A 122 -26.61 -17.94 -16.74
CA ARG A 122 -26.31 -16.59 -16.28
C ARG A 122 -24.80 -16.43 -16.09
N ILE A 123 -24.30 -15.24 -16.44
CA ILE A 123 -22.91 -14.85 -16.20
C ILE A 123 -22.76 -13.95 -14.97
N THR A 124 -23.89 -13.42 -14.47
CA THR A 124 -23.97 -12.64 -13.25
C THR A 124 -24.95 -13.28 -12.27
N ASP A 125 -24.70 -13.13 -10.98
CA ASP A 125 -25.70 -13.45 -9.95
C ASP A 125 -26.53 -12.22 -9.64
N LEU A 126 -27.84 -12.42 -9.53
CA LEU A 126 -28.82 -11.41 -9.14
C LEU A 126 -29.39 -11.80 -7.77
N VAL A 127 -29.41 -10.86 -6.84
CA VAL A 127 -30.04 -11.03 -5.51
C VAL A 127 -31.01 -9.88 -5.27
N ILE A 128 -32.26 -10.24 -4.98
CA ILE A 128 -33.37 -9.32 -4.74
C ILE A 128 -33.86 -9.54 -3.31
N PRO A 129 -33.80 -8.51 -2.44
CA PRO A 129 -34.33 -8.61 -1.09
C PRO A 129 -35.83 -8.93 -1.05
N SER A 130 -36.25 -9.62 0.00
CA SER A 130 -37.64 -10.08 0.18
C SER A 130 -38.67 -8.95 0.24
N TYR A 131 -38.26 -7.78 0.73
CA TYR A 131 -39.10 -6.57 0.82
C TYR A 131 -39.29 -5.85 -0.53
N VAL A 132 -38.57 -6.23 -1.58
CA VAL A 132 -38.73 -5.64 -2.91
C VAL A 132 -39.91 -6.29 -3.63
N THR A 133 -40.89 -5.46 -4.00
CA THR A 133 -42.05 -5.87 -4.81
C THR A 133 -41.68 -5.91 -6.30
N LEU A 134 -42.05 -6.99 -7.00
CA LEU A 134 -41.80 -7.17 -8.43
C LEU A 134 -42.96 -6.65 -9.29
N ASP A 135 -43.18 -5.34 -9.24
CA ASP A 135 -44.06 -4.64 -10.18
C ASP A 135 -43.38 -4.43 -11.55
N ASP A 136 -44.13 -3.90 -12.52
CA ASP A 136 -43.62 -3.67 -13.88
C ASP A 136 -42.43 -2.71 -13.91
N THR A 137 -42.41 -1.72 -13.01
CA THR A 137 -41.31 -0.75 -12.88
C THR A 137 -40.03 -1.44 -12.42
N GLN A 138 -40.12 -2.28 -11.39
CA GLN A 138 -38.96 -3.01 -10.89
C GLN A 138 -38.49 -4.05 -11.91
N ARG A 139 -39.40 -4.73 -12.62
CA ARG A 139 -39.04 -5.63 -13.72
C ARG A 139 -38.30 -4.91 -14.83
N GLN A 140 -38.73 -3.71 -15.20
CA GLN A 140 -38.03 -2.89 -16.18
C GLN A 140 -36.62 -2.49 -15.69
N ARG A 141 -36.47 -2.12 -14.41
CA ARG A 141 -35.16 -1.81 -13.81
C ARG A 141 -34.23 -3.02 -13.79
N LEU A 142 -34.74 -4.19 -13.45
CA LEU A 142 -33.98 -5.45 -13.48
C LEU A 142 -33.52 -5.81 -14.90
N ALA A 143 -34.37 -5.59 -15.91
CA ALA A 143 -34.01 -5.77 -17.31
C ALA A 143 -32.96 -4.74 -17.78
N GLN A 144 -33.05 -3.50 -17.32
CA GLN A 144 -32.04 -2.47 -17.58
C GLN A 144 -30.70 -2.81 -16.91
N SER A 145 -30.72 -3.26 -15.65
CA SER A 145 -29.48 -3.66 -14.96
C SER A 145 -28.87 -4.93 -15.56
N ALA A 146 -29.65 -5.78 -16.23
CA ALA A 146 -29.13 -6.92 -17.00
C ALA A 146 -28.28 -6.51 -18.21
N LEU A 147 -28.40 -5.27 -18.71
CA LEU A 147 -27.48 -4.76 -19.74
C LEU A 147 -26.03 -4.73 -19.25
N LEU A 148 -25.82 -4.64 -17.92
CA LEU A 148 -24.50 -4.70 -17.30
C LEU A 148 -23.83 -6.06 -17.51
N ASP A 149 -24.59 -7.13 -17.76
CA ASP A 149 -24.05 -8.47 -18.00
C ASP A 149 -23.11 -8.46 -19.22
N ASN A 150 -23.41 -7.63 -20.24
CA ASN A 150 -22.55 -7.45 -21.41
C ASN A 150 -21.32 -6.58 -21.13
N LEU A 151 -21.41 -5.69 -20.15
CA LEU A 151 -20.38 -4.69 -19.86
C LEU A 151 -19.35 -5.20 -18.84
N PHE A 152 -19.81 -5.93 -17.82
CA PHE A 152 -18.95 -6.39 -16.73
C PHE A 152 -17.76 -7.23 -17.18
N PRO A 153 -17.88 -8.21 -18.11
CA PRO A 153 -16.72 -8.94 -18.61
C PRO A 153 -15.65 -8.03 -19.21
N ALA A 154 -16.06 -7.06 -20.02
CA ALA A 154 -15.15 -6.11 -20.66
C ALA A 154 -14.51 -5.15 -19.65
N LEU A 155 -15.26 -4.68 -18.66
CA LEU A 155 -14.73 -3.83 -17.59
C LEU A 155 -13.73 -4.58 -16.72
N LEU A 156 -14.02 -5.84 -16.34
CA LEU A 156 -13.12 -6.64 -15.51
C LEU A 156 -11.81 -6.93 -16.25
N GLN A 157 -11.84 -7.17 -17.56
CA GLN A 157 -10.64 -7.32 -18.39
C GLN A 157 -9.74 -6.07 -18.39
N GLN A 158 -10.31 -4.88 -18.23
CA GLN A 158 -9.54 -3.61 -18.18
C GLN A 158 -9.04 -3.24 -16.78
N ALA A 159 -9.49 -3.96 -15.75
CA ALA A 159 -9.10 -3.78 -14.35
C ALA A 159 -8.45 -5.07 -13.81
N PRO A 160 -7.20 -5.38 -14.19
CA PRO A 160 -6.56 -6.67 -13.87
C PRO A 160 -6.35 -6.91 -12.35
N GLU A 161 -6.38 -5.85 -11.55
CA GLU A 161 -6.36 -5.92 -10.08
C GLU A 161 -7.72 -6.27 -9.45
N ALA A 162 -8.83 -6.16 -10.21
CA ALA A 162 -10.16 -6.49 -9.74
C ALA A 162 -10.45 -7.98 -9.99
N ILE A 163 -11.09 -8.62 -9.02
CA ILE A 163 -11.53 -10.02 -9.12
C ILE A 163 -13.03 -10.14 -9.39
N ALA A 164 -13.79 -9.05 -9.20
CA ALA A 164 -15.22 -9.01 -9.38
C ALA A 164 -15.73 -7.58 -9.56
N ILE A 165 -16.94 -7.46 -10.11
CA ILE A 165 -17.70 -6.20 -10.21
C ILE A 165 -19.08 -6.43 -9.63
N TYR A 166 -19.56 -5.47 -8.84
CA TYR A 166 -20.92 -5.47 -8.34
C TYR A 166 -21.63 -4.17 -8.71
N HIS A 167 -22.92 -4.29 -8.96
CA HIS A 167 -23.85 -3.18 -9.07
C HIS A 167 -24.92 -3.32 -7.99
N GLN A 168 -25.20 -2.20 -7.31
CA GLN A 168 -26.19 -2.13 -6.25
C GLN A 168 -27.19 -1.01 -6.59
N GLU A 169 -28.46 -1.39 -6.71
CA GLU A 169 -29.55 -0.42 -6.82
C GLU A 169 -29.87 0.21 -5.46
N VAL A 170 -30.60 1.35 -5.47
CA VAL A 170 -31.08 2.02 -4.24
C VAL A 170 -31.95 1.09 -3.38
N THR A 171 -32.65 0.14 -3.99
CA THR A 171 -33.48 -0.87 -3.33
C THR A 171 -32.67 -2.03 -2.73
N MET A 172 -31.34 -1.98 -2.78
CA MET A 172 -30.41 -3.06 -2.41
C MET A 172 -30.59 -4.32 -3.26
N VAL A 173 -31.03 -4.18 -4.50
CA VAL A 173 -30.88 -5.26 -5.50
C VAL A 173 -29.42 -5.30 -5.91
N PHE A 174 -28.82 -6.50 -5.85
CA PHE A 174 -27.42 -6.72 -6.17
C PHE A 174 -27.29 -7.53 -7.45
N ARG A 175 -26.35 -7.11 -8.29
CA ARG A 175 -25.87 -7.88 -9.43
C ARG A 175 -24.37 -8.03 -9.34
N TYR A 176 -23.86 -9.26 -9.46
CA TYR A 176 -22.46 -9.59 -9.22
C TYR A 176 -21.85 -10.38 -10.38
N TYR A 177 -20.66 -10.00 -10.83
CA TYR A 177 -19.87 -10.70 -11.86
C TYR A 177 -18.47 -10.99 -11.33
N PRO A 178 -17.90 -12.19 -11.59
CA PRO A 178 -18.52 -13.34 -12.24
C PRO A 178 -19.58 -14.00 -11.34
N ALA A 179 -20.55 -14.72 -11.90
CA ALA A 179 -21.49 -15.50 -11.10
C ALA A 179 -20.73 -16.46 -10.16
N ILE A 180 -21.01 -16.36 -8.86
CA ILE A 180 -20.48 -17.19 -7.78
C ILE A 180 -21.40 -18.37 -7.44
N ASN A 181 -22.51 -18.50 -8.18
CA ASN A 181 -23.55 -19.47 -7.91
C ASN A 181 -24.12 -19.31 -6.51
N VAL A 182 -24.69 -18.14 -6.24
CA VAL A 182 -25.61 -18.00 -5.11
C VAL A 182 -26.75 -19.01 -5.37
N VAL A 183 -26.71 -20.17 -4.70
CA VAL A 183 -27.70 -21.27 -4.70
C VAL A 183 -28.18 -21.54 -3.28
#